data_AF-A0AAP6EJ42-F1
#
_entry.id   AF-A0AAP6EJ42-F1
#
_cell.length_a   1.000
_cell.length_b   1.000
_cell.length_c   1.000
_cell.angle_alpha   90.00
_cell.angle_beta   90.00
_cell.angle_gamma   90.00
#
_symmetry.space_group_name_H-M   'P 1'
#
loop_
_entity.id
_entity.type
_entity.pdbx_description
1 polymer ?
#
loop_
_entity_poly.entity_id
_entity_poly.type
_entity_poly.pdbx_seq_one_letter_code
_entity_poly.pdbx_strand_id
1 'polypeptide(L)'
;MPIPDDVTGDEIDKDVRQELLSLPKGLAEDVARNLVMVARLIDEEPEKAYDYSKVALRLASRVAAVREAAGFAAYANQKFSEALAEFRAARRMTGNTELWPVMADCERGLGRPEKALDMAGAPEVNKLDKAGQVEMRLVAAGARRDMGQLDAAIVTLQSPELASNSVQPWTARLRYAYADALLEAERVDEAREWFAKAVEADRDGSTDASDRLAELDGVEFVDAMTDEDAETPEAIEPPSSQEAEEADEDEEDEDDEEVEDEVDEAVAAEPADEKDVEKDVKKDSDDNA
;
A
#
# COMPACT_ATOMS: atom_id res chain seq x y z
N MET A 1 -12.56 -31.29 -5.12
CA MET A 1 -12.24 -30.63 -6.39
C MET A 1 -11.20 -31.47 -7.10
N PRO A 2 -11.29 -31.63 -8.43
CA PRO A 2 -10.24 -32.31 -9.19
C PRO A 2 -8.93 -31.53 -9.07
N ILE A 3 -7.80 -32.23 -8.99
CA ILE A 3 -6.46 -31.62 -8.99
C ILE A 3 -5.75 -32.18 -10.23
N PRO A 4 -5.13 -31.34 -11.07
CA PRO A 4 -4.33 -31.78 -12.20
C PRO A 4 -3.28 -32.83 -11.83
N ASP A 5 -2.97 -33.73 -12.76
CA ASP A 5 -2.04 -34.85 -12.53
C ASP A 5 -0.58 -34.39 -12.40
N ASP A 6 -0.23 -33.23 -12.96
CA ASP A 6 1.09 -32.59 -12.85
C ASP A 6 1.33 -31.93 -11.49
N VAL A 7 0.31 -31.83 -10.64
CA VAL A 7 0.43 -31.29 -9.27
C VAL A 7 0.76 -32.44 -8.34
N THR A 8 2.04 -32.56 -8.00
CA THR A 8 2.58 -33.69 -7.22
C THR A 8 2.52 -33.46 -5.71
N GLY A 9 2.52 -32.19 -5.28
CA GLY A 9 2.68 -31.80 -3.88
C GLY A 9 4.15 -31.59 -3.50
N ASP A 10 5.11 -31.97 -4.34
CA ASP A 10 6.54 -31.74 -4.11
C ASP A 10 6.97 -30.30 -4.46
N GLU A 11 6.06 -29.47 -4.99
CA GLU A 11 6.30 -28.07 -5.33
C GLU A 11 6.22 -27.15 -4.10
N ILE A 12 5.69 -27.63 -2.97
CA ILE A 12 5.63 -26.85 -1.72
C ILE A 12 7.03 -26.62 -1.14
N ASP A 13 7.17 -25.48 -0.46
CA ASP A 13 8.37 -25.14 0.29
C ASP A 13 8.74 -26.23 1.32
N LYS A 14 10.05 -26.34 1.58
CA LYS A 14 10.60 -27.35 2.48
C LYS A 14 10.01 -27.24 3.89
N ASP A 15 9.79 -26.04 4.40
CA ASP A 15 9.30 -25.83 5.76
C ASP A 15 7.83 -26.25 5.88
N VAL A 16 7.01 -25.92 4.87
CA VAL A 16 5.62 -26.42 4.76
C VAL A 16 5.61 -27.94 4.72
N ARG A 17 6.52 -28.56 3.95
CA ARG A 17 6.65 -30.02 3.89
C ARG A 17 7.01 -30.63 5.24
N GLN A 18 7.87 -29.99 6.03
CA GLN A 18 8.22 -30.46 7.38
C GLN A 18 7.00 -30.48 8.29
N GLU A 19 6.13 -29.47 8.24
CA GLU A 19 4.91 -29.45 9.06
C GLU A 19 3.95 -30.60 8.71
N LEU A 20 3.87 -30.97 7.43
CA LEU A 20 3.02 -32.05 6.94
C LEU A 20 3.53 -33.45 7.32
N LEU A 21 4.80 -33.62 7.73
CA LEU A 21 5.35 -34.91 8.15
C LEU A 21 4.65 -35.50 9.38
N SER A 22 3.94 -34.68 10.14
CA SER A 22 3.11 -35.11 11.26
C SER A 22 1.84 -35.88 10.82
N LEU A 23 1.46 -35.79 9.55
CA LEU A 23 0.28 -36.42 8.99
C LEU A 23 0.60 -37.81 8.41
N PRO A 24 -0.38 -38.74 8.33
CA PRO A 24 -0.23 -39.96 7.56
C PRO A 24 0.13 -39.66 6.09
N LYS A 25 1.03 -40.45 5.50
CA LYS A 25 1.60 -40.19 4.17
C LYS A 25 0.58 -39.78 3.10
N GLY A 26 -0.49 -40.56 2.91
CA GLY A 26 -1.51 -40.24 1.90
C GLY A 26 -2.27 -38.94 2.20
N LEU A 27 -2.53 -38.64 3.47
CA LEU A 27 -3.15 -37.38 3.87
C LEU A 27 -2.20 -36.19 3.66
N ALA A 28 -0.91 -36.38 3.94
CA ALA A 28 0.11 -35.36 3.69
C ALA A 28 0.20 -35.02 2.19
N GLU A 29 0.20 -36.04 1.32
CA GLU A 29 0.18 -35.88 -0.14
C GLU A 29 -1.08 -35.13 -0.60
N ASP A 30 -2.27 -35.54 -0.14
CA ASP A 30 -3.52 -34.86 -0.49
C ASP A 30 -3.54 -33.40 -0.05
N VAL A 31 -3.08 -33.10 1.18
CA VAL A 31 -2.99 -31.73 1.68
C VAL A 31 -1.98 -30.92 0.88
N ALA A 32 -0.78 -31.46 0.63
CA ALA A 32 0.26 -30.80 -0.14
C ALA A 32 -0.24 -30.40 -1.53
N ARG A 33 -0.90 -31.31 -2.25
CA ARG A 33 -1.47 -31.03 -3.57
C ARG A 33 -2.49 -29.89 -3.54
N ASN A 34 -3.34 -29.82 -2.52
CA ASN A 34 -4.27 -28.70 -2.36
C ASN A 34 -3.52 -27.38 -2.07
N LEU A 35 -2.46 -27.39 -1.26
CA LEU A 35 -1.66 -26.19 -0.98
C LEU A 35 -0.94 -25.68 -2.24
N VAL A 36 -0.44 -26.58 -3.10
CA VAL A 36 0.12 -26.19 -4.40
C VAL A 36 -0.93 -25.52 -5.27
N MET A 37 -2.16 -26.05 -5.30
CA MET A 37 -3.25 -25.41 -6.04
C MET A 37 -3.61 -24.02 -5.49
N VAL A 38 -3.55 -23.82 -4.17
CA VAL A 38 -3.72 -22.48 -3.58
C VAL A 38 -2.66 -21.54 -4.13
N ALA A 39 -1.38 -21.90 -4.03
CA ALA A 39 -0.27 -21.05 -4.47
C ALA A 39 -0.31 -20.75 -5.98
N ARG A 40 -0.68 -21.72 -6.82
CA ARG A 40 -0.76 -21.52 -8.28
C ARG A 40 -1.90 -20.59 -8.71
N LEU A 41 -3.00 -20.56 -7.96
CA LEU A 41 -4.24 -19.89 -8.39
C LEU A 41 -4.52 -18.60 -7.64
N ILE A 42 -3.77 -18.26 -6.59
CA ILE A 42 -4.12 -17.15 -5.70
C ILE A 42 -4.19 -15.79 -6.41
N ASP A 43 -3.32 -15.57 -7.39
CA ASP A 43 -3.23 -14.30 -8.13
C ASP A 43 -4.21 -14.25 -9.32
N GLU A 44 -4.40 -15.35 -10.04
CA GLU A 44 -5.23 -15.39 -11.27
C GLU A 44 -6.69 -15.82 -11.01
N GLU A 45 -6.91 -16.80 -10.13
CA GLU A 45 -8.22 -17.40 -9.84
C GLU A 45 -8.47 -17.52 -8.33
N PRO A 46 -8.53 -16.38 -7.59
CA PRO A 46 -8.55 -16.37 -6.13
C PRO A 46 -9.71 -17.18 -5.53
N GLU A 47 -10.89 -17.18 -6.17
CA GLU A 47 -12.05 -17.97 -5.71
C GLU A 47 -11.76 -19.48 -5.74
N LYS A 48 -11.09 -19.98 -6.79
CA LYS A 48 -10.69 -21.38 -6.86
C LYS A 48 -9.61 -21.70 -5.83
N ALA A 49 -8.62 -20.81 -5.66
CA ALA A 49 -7.61 -20.95 -4.61
C ALA A 49 -8.26 -21.07 -3.23
N TYR A 50 -9.27 -20.24 -2.95
CA TYR A 50 -10.06 -20.32 -1.72
C TYR A 50 -10.72 -21.69 -1.56
N ASP A 51 -11.36 -22.24 -2.59
CA ASP A 51 -12.00 -23.56 -2.50
C ASP A 51 -10.98 -24.68 -2.20
N TYR A 52 -9.79 -24.65 -2.81
CA TYR A 52 -8.72 -25.62 -2.49
C TYR A 52 -8.23 -25.45 -1.05
N SER A 53 -8.10 -24.22 -0.57
CA SER A 53 -7.74 -23.95 0.82
C SER A 53 -8.77 -24.52 1.80
N LYS A 54 -10.07 -24.46 1.48
CA LYS A 54 -11.15 -25.06 2.29
C LYS A 54 -11.10 -26.58 2.29
N VAL A 55 -10.63 -27.21 1.21
CA VAL A 55 -10.36 -28.66 1.18
C VAL A 55 -9.18 -28.97 2.13
N ALA A 56 -8.05 -28.28 1.98
CA ALA A 56 -6.89 -28.45 2.84
C ALA A 56 -7.23 -28.26 4.33
N LEU A 57 -8.01 -27.24 4.68
CA LEU A 57 -8.44 -26.99 6.06
C LEU A 57 -9.26 -28.13 6.64
N ARG A 58 -10.18 -28.70 5.86
CA ARG A 58 -11.00 -29.86 6.28
C ARG A 58 -10.15 -31.09 6.55
N LEU A 59 -9.08 -31.28 5.78
CA LEU A 59 -8.16 -32.40 5.90
C LEU A 59 -7.19 -32.22 7.08
N ALA A 60 -6.66 -31.02 7.29
CA ALA A 60 -5.53 -30.80 8.19
C ALA A 60 -5.52 -29.43 8.91
N SER A 61 -6.65 -29.01 9.49
CA SER A 61 -6.74 -27.77 10.31
C SER A 61 -5.81 -27.69 11.54
N ARG A 62 -5.08 -28.75 11.87
CA ARG A 62 -4.07 -28.74 12.96
C ARG A 62 -2.64 -28.53 12.46
N VAL A 63 -2.47 -28.20 11.18
CA VAL A 63 -1.19 -27.79 10.58
C VAL A 63 -1.21 -26.27 10.41
N ALA A 64 -0.14 -25.59 10.83
CA ALA A 64 -0.11 -24.12 10.81
C ALA A 64 -0.07 -23.61 9.37
N ALA A 65 0.80 -24.17 8.52
CA ALA A 65 0.90 -23.81 7.10
C ALA A 65 -0.43 -23.97 6.34
N VAL A 66 -1.28 -24.94 6.71
CA VAL A 66 -2.62 -25.09 6.12
C VAL A 66 -3.53 -23.93 6.49
N ARG A 67 -3.43 -23.43 7.72
CA ARG A 67 -4.18 -22.24 8.17
C ARG A 67 -3.65 -20.98 7.52
N GLU A 68 -2.34 -20.84 7.37
CA GLU A 68 -1.74 -19.70 6.68
C GLU A 68 -2.21 -19.63 5.23
N ALA A 69 -2.11 -20.74 4.49
CA ALA A 69 -2.58 -20.80 3.11
C ALA A 69 -4.06 -20.43 2.96
N ALA A 70 -4.91 -20.89 3.88
CA ALA A 70 -6.31 -20.50 3.88
C ALA A 70 -6.56 -19.06 4.32
N GLY A 71 -5.73 -18.53 5.22
CA GLY A 71 -5.74 -17.12 5.57
C GLY A 71 -5.43 -16.25 4.36
N PHE A 72 -4.39 -16.57 3.60
CA PHE A 72 -4.04 -15.86 2.36
C PHE A 72 -5.09 -16.02 1.27
N ALA A 73 -5.62 -17.24 1.07
CA ALA A 73 -6.69 -17.44 0.08
C ALA A 73 -7.97 -16.67 0.46
N ALA A 74 -8.34 -16.63 1.75
CA ALA A 74 -9.45 -15.81 2.23
C ALA A 74 -9.16 -14.31 2.07
N TYR A 75 -7.92 -13.87 2.34
CA TYR A 75 -7.47 -12.49 2.18
C TYR A 75 -7.57 -12.02 0.72
N ALA A 76 -7.11 -12.82 -0.23
CA ALA A 76 -7.22 -12.54 -1.67
C ALA A 76 -8.69 -12.42 -2.14
N ASN A 77 -9.62 -13.08 -1.44
CA ASN A 77 -11.06 -12.98 -1.67
C ASN A 77 -11.74 -11.88 -0.83
N GLN A 78 -10.97 -11.00 -0.19
CA GLN A 78 -11.45 -9.94 0.69
C GLN A 78 -12.32 -10.44 1.86
N LYS A 79 -12.19 -11.72 2.25
CA LYS A 79 -12.89 -12.32 3.39
C LYS A 79 -12.10 -12.05 4.67
N PHE A 80 -11.90 -10.77 4.98
CA PHE A 80 -10.95 -10.31 6.01
C PHE A 80 -11.22 -10.90 7.41
N SER A 81 -12.49 -11.09 7.79
CA SER A 81 -12.82 -11.71 9.07
C SER A 81 -12.39 -13.18 9.15
N GLU A 82 -12.48 -13.93 8.04
CA GLU A 82 -12.06 -15.33 7.98
C GLU A 82 -10.53 -15.41 7.93
N ALA A 83 -9.90 -14.59 7.08
CA ALA A 83 -8.45 -14.48 6.97
C ALA A 83 -7.80 -14.19 8.33
N LEU A 84 -8.30 -13.19 9.04
CA LEU A 84 -7.82 -12.80 10.36
C LEU A 84 -7.99 -13.92 11.40
N ALA A 85 -9.06 -14.70 11.33
CA ALA A 85 -9.26 -15.84 12.23
C ALA A 85 -8.21 -16.93 11.99
N GLU A 86 -7.89 -17.22 10.72
CA GLU A 86 -6.89 -18.22 10.36
C GLU A 86 -5.47 -17.75 10.67
N PHE A 87 -5.09 -16.50 10.36
CA PHE A 87 -3.78 -15.96 10.73
C PHE A 87 -3.57 -15.93 12.24
N ARG A 88 -4.59 -15.58 13.03
CA ARG A 88 -4.54 -15.67 14.50
C ARG A 88 -4.36 -17.11 14.98
N ALA A 89 -4.96 -18.08 14.30
CA ALA A 89 -4.80 -19.49 14.63
C ALA A 89 -3.40 -20.01 14.29
N ALA A 90 -2.88 -19.72 13.09
CA ALA A 90 -1.50 -20.02 12.70
C ALA A 90 -0.50 -19.42 13.69
N ARG A 91 -0.63 -18.13 14.01
CA ARG A 91 0.23 -17.45 15.00
C ARG A 91 0.18 -18.10 16.38
N ARG A 92 -0.98 -18.58 16.87
CA ARG A 92 -1.04 -19.31 18.14
C ARG A 92 -0.31 -20.64 18.12
N MET A 93 -0.18 -21.25 16.95
CA MET A 93 0.47 -22.55 16.77
C MET A 93 1.99 -22.42 16.64
N THR A 94 2.46 -21.41 15.89
CA THR A 94 3.88 -21.21 15.59
C THR A 94 4.57 -20.21 16.52
N GLY A 95 3.81 -19.25 17.07
CA GLY A 95 4.34 -18.09 17.78
C GLY A 95 4.98 -17.05 16.85
N ASN A 96 4.98 -17.27 15.53
CA ASN A 96 5.60 -16.39 14.56
C ASN A 96 4.84 -15.05 14.43
N THR A 97 5.58 -13.96 14.26
CA THR A 97 5.05 -12.61 14.05
C THR A 97 5.05 -12.18 12.59
N GLU A 98 5.57 -12.96 11.64
CA GLU A 98 5.59 -12.62 10.20
C GLU A 98 4.22 -12.20 9.64
N LEU A 99 3.13 -12.84 10.11
CA LEU A 99 1.75 -12.51 9.68
C LEU A 99 1.19 -11.24 10.32
N TRP A 100 1.96 -10.53 11.16
CA TRP A 100 1.47 -9.36 11.89
C TRP A 100 0.98 -8.24 10.96
N PRO A 101 1.71 -7.85 9.89
CA PRO A 101 1.25 -6.82 8.97
C PRO A 101 -0.05 -7.19 8.26
N VAL A 102 -0.16 -8.42 7.72
CA VAL A 102 -1.40 -8.85 7.03
C VAL A 102 -2.60 -8.96 7.98
N MET A 103 -2.36 -9.32 9.26
CA MET A 103 -3.41 -9.28 10.28
C MET A 103 -3.89 -7.85 10.55
N ALA A 104 -2.99 -6.87 10.59
CA ALA A 104 -3.34 -5.47 10.74
C ALA A 104 -4.08 -4.95 9.50
N ASP A 105 -3.67 -5.37 8.29
CA ASP A 105 -4.37 -5.04 7.05
C ASP A 105 -5.79 -5.64 7.02
N CYS A 106 -5.98 -6.85 7.54
CA CYS A 106 -7.33 -7.40 7.71
C CYS A 106 -8.21 -6.55 8.63
N GLU A 107 -7.69 -5.97 9.72
CA GLU A 107 -8.48 -5.05 10.56
C GLU A 107 -8.84 -3.78 9.79
N ARG A 108 -7.93 -3.28 8.94
CA ARG A 108 -8.18 -2.16 8.04
C ARG A 108 -9.29 -2.48 7.03
N GLY A 109 -9.22 -3.63 6.35
CA GLY A 109 -10.26 -4.13 5.45
C GLY A 109 -11.62 -4.43 6.13
N LEU A 110 -11.65 -4.55 7.47
CA LEU A 110 -12.86 -4.63 8.28
C LEU A 110 -13.40 -3.24 8.71
N GLY A 111 -12.83 -2.15 8.19
CA GLY A 111 -13.19 -0.78 8.53
C GLY A 111 -12.72 -0.36 9.92
N ARG A 112 -11.59 -0.88 10.39
CA ARG A 112 -11.00 -0.55 11.71
C ARG A 112 -9.56 -0.04 11.57
N PRO A 113 -9.33 1.08 10.85
CA PRO A 113 -8.00 1.61 10.62
C PRO A 113 -7.25 1.98 11.91
N GLU A 114 -7.95 2.44 12.95
CA GLU A 114 -7.35 2.73 14.26
C GLU A 114 -6.72 1.47 14.87
N LYS A 115 -7.35 0.31 14.66
CA LYS A 115 -6.83 -0.97 15.16
C LYS A 115 -5.54 -1.38 14.45
N ALA A 116 -5.43 -1.09 13.14
CA ALA A 116 -4.21 -1.32 12.39
C ALA A 116 -3.07 -0.43 12.90
N LEU A 117 -3.35 0.82 13.29
CA LEU A 117 -2.36 1.71 13.91
C LEU A 117 -1.93 1.26 15.30
N ASP A 118 -2.86 0.79 16.15
CA ASP A 118 -2.53 0.17 17.44
C ASP A 118 -1.55 -1.00 17.24
N MET A 119 -1.79 -1.82 16.21
CA MET A 119 -0.91 -2.94 15.87
C MET A 119 0.45 -2.49 15.34
N ALA A 120 0.52 -1.37 14.61
CA ALA A 120 1.77 -0.78 14.16
C ALA A 120 2.66 -0.28 15.32
N GLY A 121 2.04 0.13 16.43
CA GLY A 121 2.74 0.54 17.66
C GLY A 121 3.09 -0.60 18.62
N ALA A 122 2.72 -1.85 18.29
CA ALA A 122 2.84 -2.97 19.21
C ALA A 122 4.28 -3.56 19.27
N PRO A 123 4.70 -4.18 20.39
CA PRO A 123 6.02 -4.78 20.53
C PRO A 123 6.34 -5.87 19.50
N GLU A 124 5.33 -6.51 18.91
CA GLU A 124 5.46 -7.48 17.83
C GLU A 124 6.23 -6.95 16.62
N VAL A 125 6.11 -5.65 16.32
CA VAL A 125 6.79 -5.04 15.17
C VAL A 125 8.31 -5.11 15.31
N ASN A 126 8.84 -5.09 16.54
CA ASN A 126 10.28 -5.23 16.80
C ASN A 126 10.83 -6.64 16.51
N LYS A 127 9.95 -7.63 16.34
CA LYS A 127 10.32 -9.02 16.01
C LYS A 127 10.27 -9.29 14.51
N LEU A 128 9.71 -8.37 13.73
CA LEU A 128 9.69 -8.46 12.27
C LEU A 128 11.09 -8.22 11.71
N ASP A 129 11.40 -8.93 10.63
CA ASP A 129 12.54 -8.63 9.80
C ASP A 129 12.33 -7.29 9.05
N LYS A 130 13.30 -6.90 8.23
CA LYS A 130 13.24 -5.62 7.54
C LYS A 130 12.06 -5.55 6.56
N ALA A 131 11.75 -6.64 5.85
CA ALA A 131 10.61 -6.70 4.96
C ALA A 131 9.29 -6.53 5.73
N GLY A 132 9.10 -7.29 6.81
CA GLY A 132 7.90 -7.18 7.66
C GLY A 132 7.73 -5.79 8.29
N GLN A 133 8.81 -5.12 8.68
CA GLN A 133 8.74 -3.73 9.16
C GLN A 133 8.28 -2.75 8.08
N VAL A 134 8.73 -2.93 6.83
CA VAL A 134 8.28 -2.11 5.69
C VAL A 134 6.81 -2.40 5.38
N GLU A 135 6.39 -3.67 5.38
CA GLU A 135 4.98 -4.03 5.19
C GLU A 135 4.10 -3.43 6.29
N MET A 136 4.54 -3.47 7.56
CA MET A 136 3.80 -2.83 8.66
C MET A 136 3.68 -1.31 8.45
N ARG A 137 4.73 -0.66 7.92
CA ARG A 137 4.70 0.77 7.59
C ARG A 137 3.70 1.08 6.46
N LEU A 138 3.69 0.27 5.40
CA LEU A 138 2.70 0.36 4.31
C LEU A 138 1.28 0.22 4.86
N VAL A 139 1.06 -0.75 5.76
CA VAL A 139 -0.26 -0.96 6.37
C VAL A 139 -0.68 0.23 7.24
N ALA A 140 0.23 0.76 8.05
CA ALA A 140 -0.03 1.94 8.88
C ALA A 140 -0.32 3.20 8.06
N ALA A 141 0.41 3.41 6.96
CA ALA A 141 0.17 4.54 6.06
C ALA A 141 -1.20 4.43 5.39
N GLY A 142 -1.58 3.25 4.89
CA GLY A 142 -2.92 3.03 4.34
C GLY A 142 -4.02 3.26 5.38
N ALA A 143 -3.83 2.81 6.62
CA ALA A 143 -4.79 3.06 7.70
C ALA A 143 -4.98 4.57 7.98
N ARG A 144 -3.91 5.37 7.83
CA ARG A 144 -4.02 6.83 7.94
C ARG A 144 -4.79 7.45 6.77
N ARG A 145 -4.59 6.94 5.55
CA ARG A 145 -5.34 7.37 4.36
C ARG A 145 -6.83 7.09 4.51
N ASP A 146 -7.22 5.91 5.00
CA ASP A 146 -8.62 5.57 5.26
C ASP A 146 -9.31 6.53 6.25
N MET A 147 -8.54 7.17 7.13
CA MET A 147 -9.02 8.18 8.08
C MET A 147 -8.88 9.63 7.57
N GLY A 148 -8.49 9.83 6.31
CA GLY A 148 -8.24 11.15 5.71
C GLY A 148 -6.99 11.86 6.23
N GLN A 149 -6.08 11.16 6.91
CA GLN A 149 -4.87 11.73 7.52
C GLN A 149 -3.68 11.69 6.55
N LEU A 150 -3.80 12.34 5.39
CA LEU A 150 -2.86 12.21 4.28
C LEU A 150 -1.43 12.66 4.65
N ASP A 151 -1.27 13.80 5.32
CA ASP A 151 0.05 14.28 5.78
C ASP A 151 0.74 13.27 6.68
N ALA A 152 -0.03 12.66 7.60
CA ALA A 152 0.51 11.67 8.51
C ALA A 152 0.84 10.35 7.79
N ALA A 153 0.10 10.00 6.73
CA ALA A 153 0.42 8.85 5.88
C ALA A 153 1.75 9.05 5.14
N ILE A 154 1.94 10.24 4.54
CA ILE A 154 3.20 10.64 3.88
C ILE A 154 4.37 10.54 4.87
N VAL A 155 4.25 11.16 6.05
CA VAL A 155 5.29 11.08 7.09
C VAL A 155 5.54 9.65 7.55
N THR A 156 4.51 8.80 7.63
CA THR A 156 4.66 7.39 8.02
C THR A 156 5.51 6.62 7.01
N LEU A 157 5.36 6.90 5.71
CA LEU A 157 6.09 6.26 4.62
C LEU A 157 7.54 6.74 4.48
N GLN A 158 7.84 7.95 4.94
CA GLN A 158 9.20 8.48 4.95
C GLN A 158 10.11 7.62 5.84
N SER A 159 11.05 6.93 5.22
CA SER A 159 11.98 6.06 5.92
C SER A 159 13.32 5.93 5.18
N PRO A 160 14.38 5.42 5.85
CA PRO A 160 15.65 5.12 5.19
C PRO A 160 15.48 4.12 4.03
N GLU A 161 14.50 3.22 4.13
CA GLU A 161 14.19 2.26 3.06
C GLU A 161 13.61 2.94 1.81
N LEU A 162 12.78 3.97 1.97
CA LEU A 162 12.22 4.75 0.85
C LEU A 162 13.34 5.50 0.09
N ALA A 163 14.30 6.07 0.83
CA ALA A 163 15.42 6.82 0.27
C ALA A 163 16.58 5.95 -0.25
N SER A 164 16.49 4.63 -0.10
CA SER A 164 17.56 3.71 -0.49
C SER A 164 17.66 3.56 -2.01
N ASN A 165 18.90 3.51 -2.53
CA ASN A 165 19.19 3.15 -3.92
C ASN A 165 19.24 1.64 -4.16
N SER A 166 19.27 0.83 -3.09
CA SER A 166 19.23 -0.62 -3.22
C SER A 166 17.80 -1.05 -3.55
N VAL A 167 17.64 -1.73 -4.68
CA VAL A 167 16.37 -2.36 -5.06
C VAL A 167 16.17 -3.62 -4.24
N GLN A 168 15.15 -3.58 -3.39
CA GLN A 168 14.68 -4.67 -2.54
C GLN A 168 13.27 -5.08 -3.00
N PRO A 169 12.77 -6.27 -2.60
CA PRO A 169 11.44 -6.73 -3.02
C PRO A 169 10.30 -5.75 -2.72
N TRP A 170 10.42 -4.94 -1.66
CA TRP A 170 9.41 -3.94 -1.27
C TRP A 170 9.59 -2.57 -1.93
N THR A 171 10.69 -2.32 -2.66
CA THR A 171 11.07 -0.97 -3.09
C THR A 171 10.05 -0.34 -4.03
N ALA A 172 9.58 -1.08 -5.03
CA ALA A 172 8.56 -0.61 -5.98
C ALA A 172 7.27 -0.24 -5.24
N ARG A 173 6.72 -1.18 -4.46
CA ARG A 173 5.51 -1.00 -3.65
C ARG A 173 5.61 0.17 -2.66
N LEU A 174 6.76 0.36 -2.00
CA LEU A 174 6.98 1.46 -1.05
C LEU A 174 6.99 2.82 -1.75
N ARG A 175 7.67 2.94 -2.89
CA ARG A 175 7.72 4.18 -3.67
C ARG A 175 6.36 4.50 -4.30
N TYR A 176 5.67 3.48 -4.80
CA TYR A 176 4.32 3.60 -5.31
C TYR A 176 3.36 4.13 -4.23
N ALA A 177 3.33 3.52 -3.06
CA ALA A 177 2.45 3.95 -1.98
C ALA A 177 2.75 5.38 -1.51
N TYR A 178 4.01 5.81 -1.57
CA TYR A 178 4.41 7.19 -1.28
C TYR A 178 3.94 8.16 -2.35
N ALA A 179 4.13 7.82 -3.63
CA ALA A 179 3.65 8.61 -4.77
C ALA A 179 2.13 8.78 -4.73
N ASP A 180 1.40 7.69 -4.46
CA ASP A 180 -0.06 7.69 -4.40
C ASP A 180 -0.59 8.52 -3.22
N ALA A 181 0.08 8.46 -2.05
CA ALA A 181 -0.25 9.32 -0.92
C ALA A 181 0.03 10.82 -1.20
N LEU A 182 1.10 11.13 -1.94
CA LEU A 182 1.38 12.50 -2.39
C LEU A 182 0.33 13.01 -3.37
N LEU A 183 -0.08 12.17 -4.32
CA LEU A 183 -1.08 12.52 -5.32
C LEU A 183 -2.44 12.80 -4.67
N GLU A 184 -2.87 11.97 -3.73
CA GLU A 184 -4.10 12.19 -2.97
C GLU A 184 -4.06 13.48 -2.12
N ALA A 185 -2.86 13.88 -1.69
CA ALA A 185 -2.61 15.15 -0.99
C ALA A 185 -2.41 16.34 -1.96
N GLU A 186 -2.74 16.18 -3.25
CA GLU A 186 -2.62 17.20 -4.30
C GLU A 186 -1.18 17.69 -4.56
N ARG A 187 -0.16 16.93 -4.13
CA ARG A 187 1.26 17.21 -4.35
C ARG A 187 1.74 16.57 -5.65
N VAL A 188 1.13 16.98 -6.76
CA VAL A 188 1.23 16.34 -8.08
C VAL A 188 2.67 16.23 -8.59
N ASP A 189 3.46 17.30 -8.49
CA ASP A 189 4.84 17.32 -8.99
C ASP A 189 5.73 16.29 -8.27
N GLU A 190 5.58 16.19 -6.95
CA GLU A 190 6.31 15.20 -6.15
C GLU A 190 5.80 13.79 -6.44
N ALA A 191 4.48 13.60 -6.56
CA ALA A 191 3.90 12.31 -6.89
C ALA A 191 4.47 11.78 -8.21
N ARG A 192 4.54 12.63 -9.25
CA ARG A 192 5.15 12.30 -10.54
C ARG A 192 6.59 11.81 -10.40
N GLU A 193 7.43 12.53 -9.64
CA GLU A 193 8.82 12.13 -9.39
C GLU A 193 8.90 10.74 -8.72
N TRP A 194 8.02 10.47 -7.76
CA TRP A 194 8.02 9.20 -7.04
C TRP A 194 7.40 8.05 -7.82
N PHE A 195 6.42 8.28 -8.69
CA PHE A 195 5.96 7.28 -9.65
C PHE A 195 7.07 6.90 -10.62
N ALA A 196 7.85 7.85 -11.14
CA ALA A 196 9.02 7.54 -11.97
C ALA A 196 10.04 6.64 -11.22
N LYS A 197 10.33 6.94 -9.95
CA LYS A 197 11.20 6.10 -9.12
C LYS A 197 10.59 4.73 -8.82
N ALA A 198 9.27 4.61 -8.77
CA ALA A 198 8.59 3.32 -8.62
C ALA A 198 8.75 2.48 -9.89
N VAL A 199 8.54 3.06 -11.07
CA VAL A 199 8.78 2.41 -12.38
C VAL A 199 10.21 1.89 -12.50
N GLU A 200 11.22 2.69 -12.12
CA GLU A 200 12.63 2.26 -12.15
C GLU A 200 12.91 1.04 -11.24
N ALA A 201 12.17 0.90 -10.15
CA ALA A 201 12.31 -0.21 -9.20
C ALA A 201 11.47 -1.43 -9.59
N ASP A 202 10.41 -1.25 -10.36
CA ASP A 202 9.41 -2.27 -10.69
C ASP A 202 9.80 -3.11 -11.92
N ARG A 203 10.79 -3.99 -11.73
CA ARG A 203 11.37 -4.77 -12.84
C ARG A 203 10.48 -5.90 -13.33
N ASP A 204 9.55 -6.35 -12.50
CA ASP A 204 8.63 -7.46 -12.72
C ASP A 204 7.22 -6.99 -13.09
N GLY A 205 6.97 -5.67 -13.14
CA GLY A 205 5.65 -5.12 -13.48
C GLY A 205 4.60 -5.42 -12.41
N SER A 206 5.02 -5.40 -11.15
CA SER A 206 4.18 -5.66 -9.97
C SER A 206 3.24 -4.50 -9.63
N THR A 207 3.45 -3.33 -10.22
CA THR A 207 2.64 -2.11 -10.03
C THR A 207 2.24 -1.51 -11.37
N ASP A 208 1.17 -0.71 -11.37
CA ASP A 208 0.72 0.12 -12.50
C ASP A 208 1.43 1.49 -12.53
N ALA A 209 2.59 1.64 -11.88
CA ALA A 209 3.29 2.93 -11.74
C ALA A 209 3.57 3.62 -13.08
N SER A 210 3.81 2.84 -14.14
CA SER A 210 4.06 3.34 -15.49
C SER A 210 2.81 4.00 -16.08
N ASP A 211 1.66 3.38 -15.87
CA ASP A 211 0.38 3.87 -16.38
C ASP A 211 -0.01 5.15 -15.62
N ARG A 212 0.11 5.14 -14.29
CA ARG A 212 -0.11 6.31 -13.43
C ARG A 212 0.79 7.48 -13.80
N LEU A 213 2.05 7.23 -14.13
CA LEU A 213 2.98 8.26 -14.59
C LEU A 213 2.55 8.85 -15.94
N ALA A 214 2.14 8.01 -16.89
CA ALA A 214 1.66 8.46 -18.20
C ALA A 214 0.39 9.31 -18.09
N GLU A 215 -0.55 8.92 -17.22
CA GLU A 215 -1.76 9.71 -16.91
C GLU A 215 -1.40 11.11 -16.41
N LEU A 216 -0.44 11.22 -15.48
CA LEU A 216 0.06 12.51 -14.97
C LEU A 216 0.78 13.35 -16.03
N ASP A 217 1.28 12.71 -17.08
CA ASP A 217 1.95 13.35 -18.21
C ASP A 217 0.97 13.75 -19.32
N GLY A 218 -0.33 13.48 -19.15
CA GLY A 218 -1.38 13.77 -20.13
C GLY A 218 -1.44 12.77 -21.29
N VAL A 219 -0.88 11.57 -21.12
CA VAL A 219 -0.95 10.47 -22.09
C VAL A 219 -2.11 9.56 -21.69
N GLU A 220 -3.20 9.60 -22.47
CA GLU A 220 -4.30 8.65 -22.31
C GLU A 220 -4.03 7.37 -23.12
N PHE A 221 -4.00 6.22 -22.45
CA PHE A 221 -3.97 4.93 -23.14
C PHE A 221 -5.38 4.55 -23.59
N VAL A 222 -5.65 4.65 -24.88
CA VAL A 222 -6.83 4.01 -25.49
C VAL A 222 -6.57 2.50 -25.55
N ASP A 223 -7.43 1.70 -24.92
CA ASP A 223 -7.35 0.26 -25.02
C ASP A 223 -7.67 -0.16 -26.47
N ALA A 224 -6.64 -0.55 -27.21
CA ALA A 224 -6.77 -0.97 -28.61
C ALA A 224 -7.67 -2.20 -28.80
N MET A 225 -8.14 -2.83 -27.73
CA MET A 225 -9.10 -3.95 -27.75
C MET A 225 -10.57 -3.51 -27.59
N THR A 226 -10.87 -2.23 -27.36
CA THR A 226 -12.26 -1.74 -27.21
C THR A 226 -12.80 -0.89 -28.35
N ASP A 227 -12.11 -0.82 -29.50
CA ASP A 227 -12.58 -0.05 -30.65
C ASP A 227 -12.93 -0.93 -31.86
N GLU A 228 -14.21 -1.28 -31.97
CA GLU A 228 -14.86 -1.43 -33.29
C GLU A 228 -15.05 -0.07 -33.99
N ASP A 229 -14.74 1.07 -33.36
CA ASP A 229 -14.94 2.41 -33.92
C ASP A 229 -13.82 3.41 -33.57
N ALA A 230 -12.55 3.07 -33.84
CA ALA A 230 -11.48 4.08 -33.83
C ALA A 230 -11.55 4.93 -35.11
N GLU A 231 -12.31 6.03 -35.08
CA GLU A 231 -12.11 7.12 -36.03
C GLU A 231 -10.69 7.67 -35.86
N THR A 232 -9.88 7.54 -36.90
CA THR A 232 -8.52 8.08 -37.02
C THR A 232 -8.39 9.51 -36.50
N PRO A 233 -7.43 9.85 -35.63
CA PRO A 233 -7.17 11.23 -35.29
C PRO A 233 -6.59 11.95 -36.51
N GLU A 234 -7.18 13.08 -36.89
CA GLU A 234 -6.68 13.94 -37.96
C GLU A 234 -5.23 14.38 -37.65
N ALA A 235 -4.35 14.20 -38.63
CA ALA A 235 -2.98 14.66 -38.57
C ALA A 235 -2.92 16.19 -38.44
N ILE A 236 -2.24 16.68 -37.40
CA ILE A 236 -1.89 18.09 -37.25
C ILE A 236 -0.86 18.44 -38.33
N GLU A 237 -1.25 19.24 -39.33
CA GLU A 237 -0.32 19.83 -40.28
C GLU A 237 0.50 20.96 -39.62
N PRO A 238 1.81 21.07 -39.88
CA PRO A 238 2.63 22.14 -39.36
C PRO A 238 2.41 23.45 -40.15
N PRO A 239 2.48 24.64 -39.52
CA PRO A 239 2.27 25.90 -40.23
C PRO A 239 3.49 26.24 -41.09
N SER A 240 3.24 26.57 -42.36
CA SER A 240 4.24 27.08 -43.28
C SER A 240 4.62 28.52 -42.97
N SER A 241 5.91 28.76 -42.80
CA SER A 241 6.56 30.07 -42.74
C SER A 241 6.47 30.84 -44.06
N GLN A 242 5.98 32.07 -44.05
CA GLN A 242 6.37 33.13 -45.00
C GLN A 242 6.40 34.50 -44.33
N GLU A 243 7.29 35.33 -44.86
CA GLU A 243 8.02 36.44 -44.25
C GLU A 243 7.26 37.78 -44.14
N ALA A 244 7.90 38.66 -43.38
CA ALA A 244 7.57 40.04 -43.05
C ALA A 244 7.35 40.99 -44.24
N GLU A 245 6.53 42.03 -44.03
CA GLU A 245 6.82 43.40 -44.49
C GLU A 245 6.38 44.41 -43.40
N GLU A 246 7.22 45.43 -43.23
CA GLU A 246 7.19 46.45 -42.18
C GLU A 246 6.30 47.67 -42.49
N ALA A 247 5.98 48.38 -41.39
CA ALA A 247 5.89 49.83 -41.20
C ALA A 247 4.83 50.65 -41.96
N ASP A 248 3.97 51.32 -41.19
CA ASP A 248 4.09 52.78 -41.07
C ASP A 248 3.44 53.28 -39.76
N GLU A 249 4.13 54.23 -39.14
CA GLU A 249 3.80 54.99 -37.95
C GLU A 249 2.74 56.06 -38.27
N ASP A 250 1.94 56.48 -37.27
CA ASP A 250 1.70 57.90 -36.98
C ASP A 250 0.82 58.06 -35.71
N GLU A 251 1.46 58.69 -34.71
CA GLU A 251 1.04 59.76 -33.77
C GLU A 251 -0.37 59.73 -33.14
N GLU A 252 -0.42 59.55 -31.82
CA GLU A 252 -0.57 60.58 -30.76
C GLU A 252 -2.05 60.95 -30.48
N ASP A 253 -2.51 60.71 -29.25
CA ASP A 253 -3.17 61.75 -28.46
C ASP A 253 -3.24 61.34 -26.97
N GLU A 254 -2.91 62.33 -26.15
CA GLU A 254 -2.76 62.35 -24.70
C GLU A 254 -4.12 62.38 -23.95
N ASP A 255 -4.02 62.23 -22.62
CA ASP A 255 -4.94 62.61 -21.52
C ASP A 255 -5.31 61.40 -20.65
N ASP A 256 -4.58 61.12 -19.57
CA ASP A 256 -4.54 61.82 -18.28
C ASP A 256 -5.83 61.59 -17.46
N GLU A 257 -5.70 60.84 -16.36
CA GLU A 257 -6.13 61.30 -15.02
C GLU A 257 -5.81 60.22 -13.96
N GLU A 258 -4.93 60.62 -13.04
CA GLU A 258 -4.69 60.03 -11.73
C GLU A 258 -5.94 60.14 -10.83
N VAL A 259 -6.22 59.12 -10.02
CA VAL A 259 -6.76 59.34 -8.66
C VAL A 259 -6.17 58.32 -7.70
N GLU A 260 -5.33 58.81 -6.79
CA GLU A 260 -4.94 58.18 -5.53
C GLU A 260 -6.08 58.25 -4.51
N ASP A 261 -6.19 57.25 -3.64
CA ASP A 261 -6.58 57.41 -2.22
C ASP A 261 -6.38 56.02 -1.56
N GLU A 262 -5.27 55.82 -0.86
CA GLU A 262 -5.06 56.08 0.58
C GLU A 262 -5.76 55.08 1.53
N VAL A 263 -4.90 54.21 2.08
CA VAL A 263 -4.77 53.74 3.47
C VAL A 263 -5.99 53.50 4.35
N ASP A 264 -6.02 52.32 4.99
CA ASP A 264 -6.06 52.32 6.46
C ASP A 264 -5.38 51.07 7.05
N GLU A 265 -4.37 51.35 7.87
CA GLU A 265 -3.55 50.43 8.65
C GLU A 265 -3.93 50.63 10.13
N ALA A 266 -4.37 49.59 10.85
CA ALA A 266 -4.24 49.48 12.32
C ALA A 266 -4.91 48.22 12.88
N VAL A 267 -4.49 47.57 13.97
CA VAL A 267 -3.28 47.50 14.79
C VAL A 267 -3.56 46.34 15.78
N ALA A 268 -2.55 45.49 15.99
CA ALA A 268 -2.17 44.71 17.19
C ALA A 268 -3.21 44.22 18.23
N ALA A 269 -3.06 42.96 18.68
CA ALA A 269 -2.24 42.62 19.87
C ALA A 269 -2.62 41.25 20.46
N GLU A 270 -1.62 40.37 20.60
CA GLU A 270 -1.63 39.32 21.64
C GLU A 270 -1.47 39.94 23.04
N PRO A 271 -1.81 39.20 24.11
CA PRO A 271 -0.70 38.62 24.86
C PRO A 271 -0.96 37.21 25.43
N ALA A 272 0.17 36.57 25.74
CA ALA A 272 0.35 35.33 26.47
C ALA A 272 -0.14 35.37 27.93
N ASP A 273 -0.45 34.20 28.49
CA ASP A 273 -0.27 33.95 29.92
C ASP A 273 0.22 32.51 30.16
N GLU A 274 1.38 32.41 30.81
CA GLU A 274 1.99 31.19 31.32
C GLU A 274 1.72 31.07 32.83
N LYS A 275 1.84 29.83 33.32
CA LYS A 275 2.14 29.38 34.70
C LYS A 275 0.94 29.03 35.58
N ASP A 276 0.84 27.76 35.96
CA ASP A 276 1.45 27.32 37.22
C ASP A 276 1.50 25.79 37.35
N VAL A 277 2.67 25.30 37.75
CA VAL A 277 2.98 23.93 38.15
C VAL A 277 3.32 23.96 39.64
N GLU A 278 2.67 23.13 40.44
CA GLU A 278 3.08 22.50 41.71
C GLU A 278 1.78 21.96 42.38
N LYS A 279 1.67 20.83 43.08
CA LYS A 279 2.58 19.87 43.70
C LYS A 279 1.66 18.71 44.13
N ASP A 280 1.99 17.45 43.84
CA ASP A 280 1.42 16.32 44.59
C ASP A 280 2.40 15.15 44.59
N VAL A 281 3.27 15.13 45.61
CA VAL A 281 3.97 13.91 46.03
C VAL A 281 3.74 13.76 47.52
N LYS A 282 2.76 12.94 47.88
CA LYS A 282 2.66 12.36 49.22
C LYS A 282 3.58 11.13 49.28
N LYS A 283 4.62 11.25 50.08
CA LYS A 283 5.36 10.15 50.68
C LYS A 283 4.93 10.12 52.15
N ASP A 284 4.42 8.99 52.63
CA ASP A 284 4.63 8.50 54.00
C ASP A 284 3.93 7.16 54.25
N SER A 285 4.58 6.37 55.12
CA SER A 285 4.21 5.10 55.77
C SER A 285 4.39 3.81 54.96
N ASP A 286 4.96 2.72 55.49
CA ASP A 286 5.67 2.48 56.74
C ASP A 286 6.30 1.09 56.65
N ASP A 287 7.36 0.90 57.43
CA ASP A 287 7.96 -0.38 57.82
C ASP A 287 6.95 -1.49 58.13
N ASN A 288 7.25 -2.73 57.72
CA ASN A 288 7.33 -3.83 58.71
C ASN A 288 8.10 -5.05 58.18
N ALA A 289 9.17 -5.37 58.93
CA ALA A 289 9.73 -6.68 59.27
C ALA A 289 9.57 -7.89 58.33
#